data_AF-W2T1L3-F1
#
_entry.id   AF-W2T1L3-F1
#
_cell.length_a   1.000
_cell.length_b   1.000
_cell.length_c   1.000
_cell.angle_alpha   90.00
_cell.angle_beta   90.00
_cell.angle_gamma   90.00
#
_symmetry.space_group_name_H-M   'P 1'
#
loop_
_entity.id
_entity.type
_entity.pdbx_description
1 polymer ?
#
loop_
_entity_poly.entity_id
_entity_poly.type
_entity_poly.pdbx_seq_one_letter_code
_entity_poly.pdbx_strand_id
1 'polypeptide(L)'
;MNGKVGTTPLLLPAISVLYLVKTLSRKGPLIIDTNTSLEKNDHRRSDTAVENEASETSVEANPCQTVRGPAKQHSVNPATISRRVNAIGKVKKMVKWIPRELKDSQKMRRLEAAVLLSIRNTHDLFLSRNM
;
A
#
# COMPACT_ATOMS: atom_id res chain seq x y z
N MET A 1 -29.81 44.84 55.25
CA MET A 1 -30.76 44.09 54.40
C MET A 1 -30.02 43.65 53.14
N ASN A 2 -29.83 42.33 53.03
CA ASN A 2 -29.52 41.48 51.87
C ASN A 2 -29.63 42.19 50.50
N GLY A 3 -28.65 42.20 49.59
CA GLY A 3 -27.86 41.08 49.05
C GLY A 3 -28.12 41.05 47.53
N LYS A 4 -27.07 40.98 46.70
CA LYS A 4 -27.13 40.58 45.28
C LYS A 4 -25.71 40.36 44.76
N VAL A 5 -25.27 39.11 44.82
CA VAL A 5 -24.06 38.63 44.15
C VAL A 5 -24.36 38.57 42.66
N GLY A 6 -23.63 39.36 41.87
CA GLY A 6 -23.69 39.30 40.40
C GLY A 6 -23.05 38.02 39.91
N THR A 7 -23.87 37.01 39.64
CA THR A 7 -23.45 35.74 39.04
C THR A 7 -23.05 35.96 37.58
N THR A 8 -21.79 35.67 37.26
CA THR A 8 -21.24 35.54 35.91
C THR A 8 -22.01 34.49 35.10
N PRO A 9 -22.48 34.78 33.88
CA PRO A 9 -23.02 33.74 33.01
C PRO A 9 -21.85 33.02 32.32
N LEU A 10 -21.56 31.81 32.78
CA LEU A 10 -20.78 30.82 32.03
C LEU A 10 -21.56 30.46 30.76
N LEU A 11 -21.30 31.18 29.67
CA LEU A 11 -21.86 30.95 28.33
C LEU A 11 -21.20 29.74 27.65
N LEU A 12 -21.31 28.55 28.23
CA LEU A 12 -20.83 27.30 27.61
C LEU A 12 -21.80 26.10 27.59
N PRO A 13 -23.03 26.10 28.17
CA PRO A 13 -23.93 24.96 27.98
C PRO A 13 -24.72 25.04 26.67
N ALA A 14 -25.04 26.24 26.16
CA ALA A 14 -25.93 26.40 25.01
C ALA A 14 -25.34 25.84 23.68
N ILE A 15 -24.03 26.00 23.47
CA ILE A 15 -23.34 25.49 22.26
C ILE A 15 -23.34 23.96 22.23
N SER A 16 -23.14 23.32 23.40
CA SER A 16 -23.14 21.86 23.54
C SER A 16 -24.53 21.28 23.24
N VAL A 17 -25.58 21.91 23.77
CA VAL A 17 -26.97 21.48 23.54
C VAL A 17 -27.39 21.72 22.08
N LEU A 18 -27.02 22.86 21.47
CA LEU A 18 -27.29 23.11 20.05
C LEU A 18 -26.59 22.09 19.14
N TYR A 19 -25.35 21.72 19.46
CA TYR A 19 -24.62 20.70 18.71
C TYR A 19 -25.31 19.33 18.84
N LEU A 20 -25.69 18.94 20.05
CA LEU A 20 -26.41 17.69 20.29
C LEU A 20 -27.76 17.65 19.58
N VAL A 21 -28.60 18.68 19.72
CA VAL A 21 -29.90 18.79 19.04
C VAL A 21 -29.75 18.76 17.52
N LYS A 22 -28.72 19.41 16.97
CA LYS A 22 -28.47 19.45 15.51
C LYS A 22 -27.90 18.15 14.96
N THR A 23 -27.29 17.30 15.79
CA THR A 23 -26.90 15.93 15.42
C THR A 23 -28.07 14.95 15.53
N LEU A 24 -28.91 15.11 16.56
CA LEU A 24 -30.11 14.30 16.76
C LEU A 24 -31.18 14.60 15.70
N SER A 25 -31.39 15.87 15.36
CA SER A 25 -32.33 16.26 14.29
C SER A 25 -31.89 15.83 12.90
N ARG A 26 -30.58 15.61 12.66
CA ARG A 26 -30.07 15.06 11.39
C ARG A 26 -30.28 13.55 11.28
N LYS A 27 -30.39 12.83 12.39
CA LYS A 27 -30.69 11.40 12.43
C LYS A 27 -32.20 11.24 12.62
N GLY A 28 -32.95 11.17 11.52
CA GLY A 28 -34.40 10.90 11.56
C GLY A 28 -34.75 9.59 12.32
N PRO A 29 -36.05 9.29 12.55
CA PRO A 29 -36.45 8.12 13.33
C PRO A 29 -35.83 6.85 12.75
N LEU A 30 -35.07 6.15 13.60
CA LEU A 30 -34.35 4.93 13.26
C LEU A 30 -35.37 3.80 13.09
N ILE A 31 -35.88 3.61 11.87
CA ILE A 31 -36.44 2.32 11.47
C ILE A 31 -35.27 1.34 11.55
N ILE A 32 -35.37 0.34 12.43
CA ILE A 32 -34.35 -0.70 12.58
C ILE A 32 -34.47 -1.62 11.36
N ASP A 33 -34.05 -1.14 10.20
CA ASP A 33 -33.63 -2.02 9.14
C ASP A 33 -32.36 -2.70 9.66
N THR A 34 -32.37 -4.02 9.67
CA THR A 34 -31.26 -4.90 10.09
C THR A 34 -30.06 -4.76 9.15
N ASN A 35 -29.43 -3.58 9.17
CA ASN A 35 -28.11 -3.29 8.64
C ASN A 35 -27.48 -2.24 9.57
N THR A 36 -27.06 -2.70 10.74
CA THR A 36 -26.18 -1.95 11.64
C THR A 36 -24.78 -1.84 11.04
N SER A 37 -24.63 -1.11 9.93
CA SER A 37 -23.32 -0.64 9.50
C SER A 37 -23.08 0.73 10.13
N LEU A 38 -22.30 0.75 11.21
CA LEU A 38 -21.81 1.97 11.87
C LEU A 38 -20.61 2.55 11.08
N GLU A 39 -20.64 2.48 9.75
CA GLU A 39 -19.57 3.02 8.93
C GLU A 39 -19.64 4.55 8.95
N LYS A 40 -18.58 5.14 9.52
CA LYS A 40 -18.32 6.57 9.37
C LYS A 40 -18.01 6.79 7.89
N ASN A 41 -18.72 7.70 7.25
CA ASN A 41 -18.39 8.13 5.88
C ASN A 41 -16.88 8.42 5.80
N ASP A 42 -16.24 7.83 4.80
CA ASP A 42 -14.84 8.13 4.50
C ASP A 42 -14.72 9.63 4.27
N HIS A 43 -13.98 10.29 5.15
CA HIS A 43 -13.72 11.71 5.01
C HIS A 43 -12.86 11.86 3.76
N ARG A 44 -13.36 12.62 2.77
CA ARG A 44 -12.74 12.82 1.46
C ARG A 44 -11.26 13.18 1.66
N ARG A 45 -10.37 12.22 1.39
CA ARG A 45 -8.93 12.50 1.29
C ARG A 45 -8.71 13.22 -0.03
N SER A 46 -7.77 14.15 -0.08
CA SER A 46 -7.40 14.79 -1.35
C SER A 46 -6.85 13.71 -2.29
N ASP A 47 -7.53 13.53 -3.43
CA ASP A 47 -7.16 12.55 -4.44
C ASP A 47 -5.86 12.97 -5.14
N THR A 48 -4.71 12.48 -4.68
CA THR A 48 -3.40 12.70 -5.35
C THR A 48 -3.15 11.67 -6.46
N ALA A 49 -4.21 11.24 -7.16
CA ALA A 49 -4.16 10.18 -8.15
C ALA A 49 -3.23 10.50 -9.35
N VAL A 50 -3.04 11.78 -9.67
CA VAL A 50 -2.26 12.19 -10.86
C VAL A 50 -0.75 12.04 -10.66
N GLU A 51 -0.24 12.21 -9.45
CA GLU A 51 1.16 11.89 -9.13
C GLU A 51 1.37 10.38 -8.95
N ASN A 52 0.29 9.59 -8.99
CA ASN A 52 0.40 8.18 -8.73
C ASN A 52 1.13 7.44 -9.88
N GLU A 53 0.59 7.49 -11.07
CA GLU A 53 1.13 6.77 -12.22
C GLU A 53 2.61 7.10 -12.54
N ALA A 54 3.01 8.36 -12.33
CA ALA A 54 4.35 8.83 -12.66
C ALA A 54 5.47 8.20 -11.79
N SER A 55 5.25 7.96 -10.50
CA SER A 55 6.28 7.29 -9.68
C SER A 55 6.29 5.79 -9.86
N GLU A 56 5.17 5.20 -10.29
CA GLU A 56 5.04 3.76 -10.52
C GLU A 56 5.85 3.32 -11.72
N THR A 57 5.76 4.07 -12.82
CA THR A 57 6.56 3.84 -14.02
C THR A 57 8.07 3.90 -13.74
N SER A 58 8.52 4.81 -12.86
CA SER A 58 9.93 4.94 -12.47
C SER A 58 10.42 3.72 -11.66
N VAL A 59 9.60 3.21 -10.73
CA VAL A 59 9.96 2.03 -9.92
C VAL A 59 9.95 0.73 -10.75
N GLU A 60 9.02 0.61 -11.70
CA GLU A 60 8.96 -0.57 -12.58
C GLU A 60 10.12 -0.59 -13.60
N ALA A 61 10.53 0.58 -14.12
CA ALA A 61 11.65 0.67 -15.05
C ALA A 61 13.00 0.26 -14.42
N ASN A 62 13.19 0.49 -13.12
CA ASN A 62 14.40 0.06 -12.41
C ASN A 62 14.10 -0.47 -11.00
N PRO A 63 13.85 -1.77 -10.84
CA PRO A 63 13.46 -2.36 -9.55
C PRO A 63 14.58 -2.34 -8.49
N CYS A 64 15.83 -2.10 -8.90
CA CYS A 64 16.99 -2.04 -7.99
C CYS A 64 17.27 -0.62 -7.48
N GLN A 65 16.50 0.39 -7.91
CA GLN A 65 16.74 1.77 -7.52
C GLN A 65 16.35 2.04 -6.05
N THR A 66 17.14 2.86 -5.37
CA THR A 66 16.80 3.32 -4.01
C THR A 66 15.71 4.38 -4.08
N VAL A 67 14.78 4.39 -3.11
CA VAL A 67 13.66 5.35 -2.95
C VAL A 67 14.07 6.82 -3.13
N ARG A 68 15.33 7.18 -2.81
CA ARG A 68 15.88 8.53 -2.98
C ARG A 68 15.97 9.00 -4.44
N GLY A 69 16.13 8.08 -5.40
CA GLY A 69 16.16 8.37 -6.83
C GLY A 69 14.83 8.93 -7.35
N PRO A 70 13.73 8.16 -7.29
CA PRO A 70 12.41 8.66 -7.68
C PRO A 70 11.96 9.84 -6.82
N ALA A 71 12.32 9.89 -5.53
CA ALA A 71 12.03 11.04 -4.68
C ALA A 71 12.64 12.35 -5.21
N LYS A 72 13.88 12.32 -5.71
CA LYS A 72 14.51 13.49 -6.35
C LYS A 72 13.87 13.83 -7.69
N GLN A 73 13.54 12.81 -8.50
CA GLN A 73 12.93 13.00 -9.81
C GLN A 73 11.54 13.66 -9.71
N HIS A 74 10.76 13.25 -8.72
CA HIS A 74 9.41 13.77 -8.50
C HIS A 74 9.37 14.92 -7.48
N SER A 75 10.52 15.36 -6.93
CA SER A 75 10.59 16.36 -5.85
C SER A 75 9.72 16.04 -4.63
N VAL A 76 9.48 14.75 -4.36
CA VAL A 76 8.65 14.27 -3.25
C VAL A 76 9.54 13.77 -2.12
N ASN A 77 9.06 13.89 -0.88
CA ASN A 77 9.72 13.27 0.27
C ASN A 77 9.86 11.73 0.05
N PRO A 78 11.05 11.15 0.26
CA PRO A 78 11.27 9.69 0.19
C PRO A 78 10.26 8.87 1.02
N ALA A 79 9.78 9.38 2.15
CA ALA A 79 8.78 8.71 2.98
C ALA A 79 7.45 8.50 2.25
N THR A 80 7.04 9.46 1.41
CA THR A 80 5.81 9.36 0.60
C THR A 80 5.94 8.27 -0.45
N ILE A 81 7.09 8.20 -1.14
CA ILE A 81 7.38 7.14 -2.12
C ILE A 81 7.38 5.76 -1.42
N SER A 82 7.97 5.65 -0.23
CA SER A 82 7.95 4.38 0.52
C SER A 82 6.53 3.94 0.91
N ARG A 83 5.69 4.85 1.40
CA ARG A 83 4.28 4.54 1.73
C ARG A 83 3.51 4.07 0.51
N ARG A 84 3.74 4.72 -0.62
CA ARG A 84 3.12 4.41 -1.89
C ARG A 84 3.55 3.05 -2.43
N VAL A 85 4.85 2.75 -2.46
CA VAL A 85 5.38 1.44 -2.86
C VAL A 85 4.77 0.31 -2.01
N ASN A 86 4.61 0.55 -0.70
CA ASN A 86 3.92 -0.38 0.19
C ASN A 86 2.42 -0.51 -0.10
N ALA A 87 1.73 0.59 -0.43
CA ALA A 87 0.31 0.57 -0.79
C ALA A 87 0.03 -0.25 -2.06
N ILE A 88 0.98 -0.26 -3.01
CA ILE A 88 0.94 -1.10 -4.22
C ILE A 88 1.25 -2.58 -3.89
N GLY A 89 1.78 -2.87 -2.70
CA GLY A 89 2.19 -4.21 -2.30
C GLY A 89 3.57 -4.62 -2.81
N LYS A 90 4.37 -3.68 -3.32
CA LYS A 90 5.75 -3.94 -3.73
C LYS A 90 6.64 -3.93 -2.49
N VAL A 91 7.49 -4.94 -2.36
CA VAL A 91 8.43 -5.08 -1.23
C VAL A 91 9.87 -5.17 -1.72
N LYS A 92 10.79 -4.59 -0.96
CA LYS A 92 12.22 -4.73 -1.24
C LYS A 92 12.63 -6.18 -1.02
N LYS A 93 13.05 -6.84 -2.10
CA LYS A 93 13.66 -8.18 -2.04
C LYS A 93 15.16 -8.06 -2.24
N MET A 94 15.92 -8.93 -1.58
CA MET A 94 17.34 -9.05 -1.84
C MET A 94 17.52 -9.68 -3.22
N VAL A 95 18.48 -9.16 -4.00
CA VAL A 95 18.84 -9.75 -5.30
C VAL A 95 19.37 -11.16 -5.07
N LYS A 96 19.00 -12.09 -5.94
CA LYS A 96 19.51 -13.47 -5.88
C LYS A 96 21.02 -13.46 -6.12
N TRP A 97 21.78 -14.15 -5.28
CA TRP A 97 23.20 -14.34 -5.52
C TRP A 97 23.41 -15.22 -6.77
N ILE A 98 24.17 -14.69 -7.73
CA ILE A 98 24.53 -15.40 -8.96
C ILE A 98 26.01 -15.80 -8.83
N PRO A 99 26.35 -17.11 -8.84
CA PRO A 99 27.71 -17.56 -8.56
C PRO A 99 28.78 -17.00 -9.49
N ARG A 100 28.41 -16.74 -10.76
CA ARG A 100 29.28 -16.10 -11.74
C ARG A 100 28.46 -15.56 -12.90
N GLU A 101 28.97 -14.53 -13.53
CA GLU A 101 28.45 -14.04 -14.80
C GLU A 101 28.79 -15.01 -15.93
N LEU A 102 27.80 -15.33 -16.76
CA LEU A 102 27.95 -16.26 -17.88
C LEU A 102 28.04 -15.47 -19.19
N LYS A 103 29.08 -15.76 -19.97
CA LYS A 103 29.15 -15.35 -21.38
C LYS A 103 28.12 -16.14 -22.20
N ASP A 104 27.69 -15.60 -23.33
CA ASP A 104 26.63 -16.22 -24.14
C ASP A 104 27.03 -17.61 -24.65
N SER A 105 28.30 -17.83 -25.00
CA SER A 105 28.82 -19.15 -25.33
C SER A 105 28.68 -20.17 -24.19
N GLN A 106 28.83 -19.72 -22.94
CA GLN A 106 28.65 -20.58 -21.76
C GLN A 106 27.17 -20.85 -21.48
N LYS A 107 26.28 -19.90 -21.76
CA LYS A 107 24.83 -20.09 -21.66
C LYS A 107 24.35 -21.11 -22.69
N MET A 108 24.80 -21.00 -23.93
CA MET A 108 24.45 -21.94 -25.02
C MET A 108 24.87 -23.36 -24.69
N ARG A 109 26.12 -23.58 -24.27
CA ARG A 109 26.59 -24.92 -23.87
C ARG A 109 25.78 -25.52 -22.71
N ARG A 110 25.36 -24.69 -21.75
CA ARG A 110 24.52 -25.14 -20.63
C ARG A 110 23.11 -25.49 -21.09
N LEU A 111 22.54 -24.73 -22.02
CA LEU A 111 21.22 -24.99 -22.60
C LEU A 111 21.24 -26.29 -23.40
N GLU A 112 22.22 -26.48 -24.29
CA GLU A 112 22.39 -27.71 -25.07
C GLU A 112 22.52 -28.93 -24.16
N ALA A 113 23.39 -28.85 -23.14
CA ALA A 113 23.53 -29.92 -22.17
C ALA A 113 22.22 -30.21 -21.41
N ALA A 114 21.51 -29.17 -20.96
CA ALA A 114 20.23 -29.34 -20.26
C ALA A 114 19.16 -29.98 -21.14
N VAL A 115 19.06 -29.59 -22.41
CA VAL A 115 18.12 -30.18 -23.38
C VAL A 115 18.47 -31.64 -23.64
N LEU A 116 19.74 -31.96 -23.93
CA LEU A 116 20.18 -33.33 -24.14
C LEU A 116 19.93 -34.23 -22.92
N LEU A 117 20.23 -33.73 -21.71
CA LEU A 117 19.92 -34.45 -20.47
C LEU A 117 18.41 -34.63 -20.28
N SER A 118 17.59 -33.62 -20.60
CA SER A 118 16.14 -33.71 -20.48
C SER A 118 15.57 -34.75 -21.43
N ILE A 119 16.02 -34.76 -22.69
CA ILE A 119 15.65 -35.76 -23.71
C ILE A 119 16.06 -37.16 -23.25
N ARG A 120 17.29 -37.31 -22.74
CA ARG A 120 17.73 -38.60 -22.20
C ARG A 120 16.85 -39.02 -21.03
N ASN A 121 16.55 -38.12 -20.09
CA ASN A 121 15.72 -38.41 -18.93
C ASN A 121 14.28 -38.81 -19.30
N THR A 122 13.74 -38.34 -20.43
CA THR A 122 12.42 -38.77 -20.92
C THR A 122 12.44 -40.13 -21.60
N HIS A 123 13.54 -40.48 -22.26
CA HIS A 123 13.64 -41.72 -23.06
C HIS A 123 14.28 -42.88 -22.31
N ASP A 124 15.13 -42.61 -21.33
CA ASP A 124 15.82 -43.59 -20.51
C ASP A 124 15.92 -43.00 -19.10
N LEU A 125 15.03 -43.44 -18.23
CA LEU A 125 14.94 -42.99 -16.85
C LEU A 125 16.12 -43.55 -16.04
N PHE A 126 17.34 -43.16 -16.40
CA PHE A 126 18.55 -43.51 -15.66
C PHE A 126 18.43 -43.11 -14.17
N LEU A 127 17.64 -42.07 -13.87
CA LEU A 127 17.36 -41.60 -12.51
C LEU A 127 16.15 -42.26 -11.83
N SER A 128 15.28 -43.00 -12.53
CA SER A 128 14.15 -43.71 -11.88
C SER A 128 14.53 -45.08 -11.32
N ARG A 129 15.78 -45.51 -11.50
CA ARG A 129 16.24 -46.83 -11.05
C ARG A 129 16.48 -46.93 -9.54
N ASN A 130 16.45 -45.81 -8.81
CA ASN A 130 16.72 -45.75 -7.37
C ASN A 130 15.61 -45.05 -6.55
N MET A 131 14.33 -45.32 -6.86
CA MET A 131 13.24 -45.01 -5.93
C MET A 131 12.49 -46.28 -5.57
#